data_AF-A0A366III3-F1
#
_entry.id   AF-A0A366III3-F1
#
_cell.length_a   1.000
_cell.length_b   1.000
_cell.length_c   1.000
_cell.angle_alpha   90.00
_cell.angle_beta   90.00
_cell.angle_gamma   90.00
#
_symmetry.space_group_name_H-M   'P 1'
#
loop_
_entity.id
_entity.type
_entity.pdbx_description
1 polymer ?
#
loop_
_entity_poly.entity_id
_entity_poly.type
_entity_poly.pdbx_seq_one_letter_code
_entity_poly.pdbx_strand_id
1 'polypeptide(L)'
;MSTDPREALDAFLEAVREHYAASAHRTGDHDTRVEAAYMALADAFEIYEDAIYTAFDEVTPFELFDDVEDAREDDEDYEIVDDD
;
A
#
# COMPACT_ATOMS: atom_id res chain seq x y z
N MET A 1 -2.46 -2.49 -18.79
CA MET A 1 -1.77 -1.53 -19.67
C MET A 1 -0.35 -1.49 -19.16
N SER A 2 0.65 -1.66 -20.02
CA SER A 2 2.04 -1.52 -19.60
C SER A 2 2.35 -0.02 -19.55
N THR A 3 2.55 0.50 -18.34
CA THR A 3 2.89 1.90 -18.07
C THR A 3 4.37 2.12 -18.36
N ASP A 4 4.75 3.28 -18.91
CA ASP A 4 6.17 3.61 -19.12
C ASP A 4 6.88 3.60 -17.74
N PRO A 5 8.02 2.89 -17.59
CA PRO A 5 8.69 2.78 -16.30
C PRO A 5 9.13 4.14 -15.72
N ARG A 6 9.34 5.17 -16.56
CA ARG A 6 9.63 6.53 -16.08
C ARG A 6 8.39 7.19 -15.49
N GLU A 7 7.23 7.03 -16.14
CA GLU A 7 5.96 7.56 -15.62
C GLU A 7 5.57 6.86 -14.32
N ALA A 8 5.73 5.53 -14.26
CA ALA A 8 5.50 4.75 -13.05
C ALA A 8 6.45 5.15 -11.91
N LEU A 9 7.73 5.40 -12.22
CA LEU A 9 8.70 5.90 -11.24
C LEU A 9 8.31 7.29 -10.70
N ASP A 10 7.88 8.20 -11.56
CA ASP A 10 7.47 9.53 -11.14
C ASP A 10 6.23 9.46 -10.22
N ALA A 11 5.26 8.60 -10.55
CA ALA A 11 4.08 8.35 -9.71
C ALA A 11 4.46 7.73 -8.35
N PHE A 12 5.37 6.74 -8.35
CA PHE A 12 5.88 6.13 -7.11
C PHE A 12 6.58 7.17 -6.21
N LEU A 13 7.44 8.02 -6.78
CA LEU A 13 8.11 9.08 -6.02
C LEU A 13 7.14 10.14 -5.49
N GLU A 14 6.06 10.43 -6.21
CA GLU A 14 4.98 11.30 -5.72
C GLU A 14 4.27 10.67 -4.51
N ALA A 15 3.89 9.40 -4.60
CA ALA A 15 3.27 8.67 -3.50
C ALA A 15 4.17 8.60 -2.25
N VAL A 16 5.49 8.40 -2.42
CA VAL A 16 6.45 8.44 -1.31
C VAL A 16 6.44 9.81 -0.61
N ARG A 17 6.38 10.90 -1.37
CA ARG A 17 6.32 12.26 -0.82
C ARG A 17 5.01 12.52 -0.11
N GLU A 18 3.90 12.03 -0.64
CA GLU A 18 2.59 12.17 -0.02
C GLU A 18 2.50 11.38 1.29
N HIS A 19 2.98 10.13 1.30
CA HIS A 19 3.10 9.32 2.51
C HIS A 19 3.94 10.03 3.58
N TYR A 20 5.13 10.54 3.21
CA TYR A 20 5.95 11.33 4.12
C TYR A 20 5.21 12.57 4.66
N ALA A 21 4.51 13.31 3.79
CA ALA A 21 3.76 14.48 4.19
C ALA A 21 2.61 14.13 5.16
N ALA A 22 1.90 13.02 4.92
CA ALA A 22 0.87 12.51 5.81
C ALA A 22 1.47 12.11 7.17
N SER A 23 2.57 11.35 7.18
CA SER A 23 3.24 10.94 8.42
C SER A 23 3.74 12.14 9.23
N ALA A 24 4.31 13.16 8.56
CA ALA A 24 4.84 14.35 9.20
C ALA A 24 3.75 15.24 9.83
N HIS A 25 2.51 15.18 9.33
CA HIS A 25 1.38 15.98 9.81
C HIS A 25 0.32 15.14 10.52
N ARG A 26 0.67 13.93 10.99
CA ARG A 26 -0.31 13.06 11.64
C ARG A 26 -0.88 13.71 12.89
N THR A 27 -2.19 13.58 13.06
CA THR A 27 -2.99 14.23 14.11
C THR A 27 -3.36 13.28 15.25
N GLY A 28 -2.74 12.09 15.29
CA GLY A 28 -2.96 11.03 16.28
C GLY A 28 -2.25 9.74 15.85
N ASP A 29 -2.37 8.69 16.66
CA ASP A 29 -1.78 7.37 16.36
C ASP A 29 -2.52 6.62 15.24
N HIS A 30 -3.82 6.88 15.04
CA HIS A 30 -4.65 6.35 13.94
C HIS A 30 -5.10 7.49 13.02
N ASP A 31 -4.16 8.07 12.26
CA ASP A 31 -4.51 9.07 11.26
C ASP A 31 -4.84 8.38 9.92
N THR A 32 -6.11 8.43 9.53
CA THR A 32 -6.61 7.78 8.30
C THR A 32 -5.93 8.30 7.04
N ARG A 33 -5.34 9.51 7.07
CA ARG A 33 -4.57 10.04 5.94
C ARG A 33 -3.26 9.29 5.75
N VAL A 34 -2.64 8.85 6.84
CA VAL A 34 -1.40 8.06 6.80
C VAL A 34 -1.70 6.67 6.25
N GLU A 35 -2.77 6.04 6.70
CA GLU A 35 -3.24 4.74 6.19
C GLU A 35 -3.59 4.82 4.69
N ALA A 36 -4.34 5.84 4.27
CA ALA A 36 -4.67 6.04 2.86
C ALA A 36 -3.41 6.28 2.00
N ALA A 37 -2.47 7.09 2.48
CA ALA A 37 -1.22 7.35 1.78
C ALA A 37 -0.31 6.10 1.73
N TYR A 38 -0.36 5.24 2.75
CA TYR A 38 0.33 3.94 2.75
C TYR A 38 -0.23 3.02 1.66
N MET A 39 -1.56 2.88 1.56
CA MET A 39 -2.19 2.08 0.50
C MET A 39 -1.86 2.60 -0.90
N ALA A 40 -1.90 3.93 -1.09
CA ALA A 40 -1.56 4.56 -2.36
C ALA A 40 -0.08 4.34 -2.73
N LEU A 41 0.81 4.33 -1.73
CA LEU A 41 2.23 4.02 -1.94
C LEU A 41 2.46 2.56 -2.34
N ALA A 42 1.74 1.62 -1.73
CA ALA A 42 1.82 0.20 -2.08
C ALA A 42 1.38 -0.04 -3.54
N ASP A 43 0.23 0.49 -3.94
CA ASP A 43 -0.28 0.38 -5.32
C ASP A 43 0.70 0.99 -6.33
N ALA A 44 1.23 2.19 -6.04
CA ALA A 44 2.21 2.84 -6.91
C ALA A 44 3.52 2.04 -7.04
N PHE A 45 3.93 1.36 -5.97
CA PHE A 45 5.10 0.49 -6.00
C PHE A 45 4.88 -0.74 -6.89
N GLU A 46 3.73 -1.43 -6.77
CA GLU A 46 3.40 -2.58 -7.62
C GLU A 46 3.39 -2.21 -9.11
N ILE A 47 2.82 -1.06 -9.45
CA ILE A 47 2.80 -0.55 -10.83
C ILE A 47 4.22 -0.29 -11.34
N TYR A 48 5.11 0.25 -10.50
CA TYR A 48 6.50 0.49 -10.86
C TYR A 48 7.28 -0.82 -11.05
N GLU A 49 7.09 -1.80 -10.15
CA GLU A 49 7.70 -3.12 -10.27
C GLU A 49 7.26 -3.85 -11.55
N ASP A 50 5.96 -3.83 -11.87
CA ASP A 50 5.46 -4.43 -13.12
C ASP A 50 6.05 -3.72 -14.36
N ALA A 51 6.15 -2.39 -14.32
CA ALA A 51 6.68 -1.59 -15.41
C ALA A 51 8.18 -1.83 -15.65
N ILE A 52 8.99 -1.88 -14.59
CA ILE A 52 10.43 -2.12 -14.71
C ILE A 52 10.72 -3.56 -15.15
N TYR A 53 9.96 -4.53 -14.64
CA TYR A 53 10.05 -5.92 -15.05
C TYR A 53 9.68 -6.08 -16.52
N THR A 54 8.57 -5.48 -16.96
CA THR A 54 8.13 -5.56 -18.37
C THR A 54 9.12 -4.89 -19.32
N ALA A 55 9.76 -3.78 -18.91
CA ALA A 55 10.66 -3.02 -19.77
C ALA A 55 12.08 -3.59 -19.83
N PHE A 56 12.59 -4.13 -18.72
CA PHE A 56 14.00 -4.47 -18.57
C PHE A 56 14.27 -5.88 -18.04
N ASP A 57 13.25 -6.66 -17.68
CA ASP A 57 13.37 -7.97 -17.02
C ASP A 57 14.12 -7.89 -15.68
N GLU A 58 14.03 -6.74 -15.02
CA GLU A 58 14.67 -6.44 -13.73
C GLU A 58 13.63 -6.28 -12.62
N VAL A 59 14.04 -6.49 -11.38
CA VAL A 59 13.19 -6.34 -10.17
C VAL A 59 13.94 -5.55 -9.11
N THR A 60 13.23 -4.80 -8.26
CA THR A 60 13.90 -4.09 -7.17
C THR A 60 14.08 -5.00 -5.95
N PRO A 61 15.05 -4.71 -5.05
CA PRO A 61 15.27 -5.51 -3.85
C PRO A 61 14.29 -5.14 -2.71
N PHE A 62 13.08 -4.67 -3.04
CA PHE A 62 12.07 -4.25 -2.07
C PHE A 62 10.87 -5.20 -2.11
N GLU A 63 10.20 -5.37 -0.97
CA GLU A 63 9.00 -6.19 -0.83
C GLU A 63 7.94 -5.38 -0.07
N LEU A 64 6.67 -5.53 -0.45
CA LEU A 64 5.56 -4.96 0.31
C LEU A 64 5.26 -5.84 1.52
N PHE A 65 4.93 -5.20 2.66
CA PHE A 65 4.46 -5.91 3.84
C PHE A 65 2.93 -6.04 3.77
N ASP A 66 2.45 -7.28 3.89
CA ASP A 66 1.03 -7.67 3.80
C ASP A 66 0.14 -7.21 4.96
N ASP A 67 0.58 -6.29 5.83
CA ASP A 67 -0.25 -5.71 6.92
C ASP A 67 -1.50 -4.95 6.40
N VAL A 68 -1.73 -4.90 5.08
CA VAL A 68 -2.95 -4.44 4.40
C VAL A 68 -4.00 -5.55 4.17
N GLU A 69 -3.64 -6.84 4.22
CA GLU A 69 -4.60 -7.95 4.14
C GLU A 69 -5.28 -8.23 5.50
N ASP A 70 -4.55 -8.13 6.62
CA ASP A 70 -5.06 -8.42 7.97
C ASP A 70 -6.08 -7.40 8.51
N ALA A 71 -6.28 -6.25 7.84
CA ALA A 71 -7.28 -5.25 8.23
C ALA A 71 -8.71 -5.61 7.77
N ARG A 72 -8.93 -6.75 7.10
CA ARG A 72 -10.24 -7.18 6.56
C ARG A 72 -10.84 -8.44 7.19
N GLU A 73 -10.30 -8.95 8.30
CA GLU A 73 -10.87 -10.14 8.97
C GLU A 73 -10.95 -9.96 10.50
N ASP A 74 -11.94 -9.21 10.99
CA ASP A 74 -12.43 -9.39 12.38
C ASP A 74 -13.91 -9.00 12.53
N ASP A 75 -14.76 -9.50 11.62
CA ASP A 75 -16.24 -9.47 11.75
C ASP A 75 -16.78 -10.91 11.71
N GLU A 76 -16.07 -11.86 12.32
CA GLU A 76 -16.62 -13.19 12.61
C GLU A 76 -17.46 -13.10 13.89
N ASP A 77 -18.73 -12.77 13.69
CA ASP A 77 -19.84 -12.80 14.66
C ASP A 77 -19.86 -14.13 15.44
N TYR A 78 -19.24 -14.17 16.62
CA TYR A 78 -19.27 -15.32 17.52
C TYR A 78 -20.71 -15.50 18.04
N GLU A 79 -21.50 -16.38 17.39
CA GLU A 79 -22.75 -16.88 17.98
C GLU A 79 -22.46 -17.58 19.31
N ILE A 80 -22.84 -16.94 20.41
CA ILE A 80 -22.87 -17.56 21.74
C ILE A 80 -23.96 -18.64 21.71
N VAL A 81 -23.55 -19.90 21.57
CA VAL A 81 -24.44 -21.05 21.76
C VAL A 81 -24.56 -21.28 23.26
N ASP A 82 -25.64 -20.78 23.86
CA ASP A 82 -26.03 -21.07 25.23
C ASP A 82 -26.64 -22.49 25.25
N ASP A 83 -25.91 -23.47 25.80
CA ASP A 83 -26.36 -24.85 25.94
C ASP A 83 -26.95 -25.06 27.36
N ASP A 84 -28.26 -25.33 27.41
CA ASP A 84 -29.08 -25.62 28.62
C ASP A 84 -28.90 -27.07 29.13
#